data_AF-A0A7X9BXM2-F1
#
_entry.id   AF-A0A7X9BXM2-F1
#
_cell.length_a   1.000
_cell.length_b   1.000
_cell.length_c   1.000
_cell.angle_alpha   90.00
_cell.angle_beta   90.00
_cell.angle_gamma   90.00
#
_symmetry.space_group_name_H-M   'P 1'
#
loop_
_entity.id
_entity.type
_entity.pdbx_description
1 polymer ?
#
loop_
_entity_poly.entity_id
_entity_poly.type
_entity_poly.pdbx_seq_one_letter_code
_entity_poly.pdbx_strand_id
1 'polypeptide(L)'
;MWFTKSQEEVLKEFHVDPAQGLSPEEVSSHLEKYGPNKLKGKPKKSLIAMFFAQMKDMLIYVLLGAALITLLIGEYTDSIIILLVVFLNATIGVVQEYKAGKAIEALQKMTTPKCLVRRNGKVIEINSEEL
;
A
#
# COMPACT_ATOMS: atom_id res chain seq x y z
N MET A 1 -3.26 19.97 22.25
CA MET A 1 -3.11 18.54 22.59
C MET A 1 -4.43 18.08 23.20
N TRP A 2 -5.15 17.12 22.60
CA TRP A 2 -6.46 16.71 23.14
C TRP A 2 -6.36 16.04 24.51
N PHE A 3 -5.22 15.41 24.80
CA PHE A 3 -4.93 14.77 26.09
C PHE A 3 -4.75 15.75 27.27
N THR A 4 -4.76 17.05 27.03
CA THR A 4 -4.71 18.08 28.09
C THR A 4 -6.04 18.79 28.30
N LYS A 5 -7.06 18.49 27.51
CA LYS A 5 -8.40 19.09 27.62
C LYS A 5 -9.30 18.23 28.52
N SER A 6 -10.27 18.86 29.18
CA SER A 6 -11.29 18.11 29.93
C SER A 6 -12.24 17.37 28.96
N GLN A 7 -12.92 16.33 29.46
CA GLN A 7 -13.90 15.60 28.66
C GLN A 7 -15.00 16.52 28.11
N GLU A 8 -15.48 17.45 28.93
CA GLU A 8 -16.52 18.42 28.57
C GLU A 8 -16.07 19.37 27.46
N GLU A 9 -14.81 19.83 27.50
CA GLU A 9 -14.23 20.69 26.47
C GLU A 9 -14.16 19.98 25.12
N VAL A 10 -13.73 18.71 25.12
CA VAL A 10 -13.65 17.89 23.89
C VAL A 10 -15.05 17.63 23.33
N LEU A 11 -16.00 17.22 24.17
CA LEU A 11 -17.39 16.98 23.74
C LEU A 11 -18.03 18.23 23.14
N LYS A 12 -17.76 19.40 23.74
CA LYS A 12 -18.27 20.68 23.24
C LYS A 12 -17.61 21.10 21.93
N GLU A 13 -16.30 20.90 21.78
CA GLU A 13 -15.55 21.22 20.56
C GLU A 13 -16.04 20.38 19.36
N PHE A 14 -16.29 19.08 19.58
CA PHE A 14 -16.79 18.17 18.56
C PHE A 14 -18.32 18.10 18.47
N HIS A 15 -19.03 18.88 19.29
CA HIS A 15 -20.50 18.95 19.32
C HIS A 15 -21.16 17.57 19.49
N VAL A 16 -20.60 16.72 20.37
CA VAL A 16 -21.08 15.35 20.60
C VAL A 16 -21.76 15.22 21.95
N ASP A 17 -22.97 14.65 21.96
CA ASP A 17 -23.60 14.18 23.19
C ASP A 17 -23.00 12.81 23.57
N PRO A 18 -22.42 12.62 24.76
CA PRO A 18 -21.83 11.35 25.17
C PRO A 18 -22.86 10.21 25.33
N ALA A 19 -24.12 10.51 25.62
CA ALA A 19 -25.18 9.53 25.77
C ALA A 19 -25.75 9.08 24.42
N GLN A 20 -25.81 9.98 23.43
CA GLN A 20 -26.34 9.70 22.09
C GLN A 20 -25.26 9.37 21.05
N GLY A 21 -24.04 9.88 21.20
CA GLY A 21 -23.02 9.84 20.16
C GLY A 21 -23.38 10.72 18.97
N LEU A 22 -22.79 10.42 17.80
CA LEU A 22 -23.00 11.15 16.56
C LEU A 22 -24.20 10.61 15.76
N SER A 23 -24.86 11.49 15.01
CA SER A 23 -25.86 11.14 14.00
C SER A 23 -25.21 10.68 12.68
N PRO A 24 -25.90 9.87 11.86
CA PRO A 24 -25.41 9.46 10.53
C PRO A 24 -25.05 10.63 9.61
N GLU A 25 -25.77 11.75 9.72
CA GLU A 25 -25.53 12.96 8.95
C GLU A 25 -24.21 13.64 9.38
N GLU A 26 -23.97 13.74 10.69
CA GLU A 26 -22.72 14.27 11.23
C GLU A 26 -21.51 13.38 10.89
N VAL A 27 -21.69 12.06 10.96
CA VAL A 27 -20.66 11.09 10.55
C VAL A 27 -20.30 11.28 9.09
N SER A 28 -21.29 11.44 8.21
CA SER A 28 -21.04 11.65 6.77
C SER A 28 -20.28 12.95 6.53
N SER A 29 -20.69 14.03 7.20
CA SER A 29 -19.98 15.33 7.16
C SER A 29 -18.54 15.23 7.69
N HIS A 30 -18.32 14.47 8.77
CA HIS A 30 -16.99 14.24 9.32
C HIS A 30 -16.11 13.40 8.38
N LEU A 31 -16.66 12.37 7.74
CA LEU A 31 -15.93 11.57 6.74
C LEU A 31 -15.55 12.40 5.51
N GLU A 32 -16.40 13.33 5.07
CA GLU A 32 -16.04 14.26 3.99
C GLU A 32 -14.94 15.23 4.41
N LYS A 33 -14.97 15.72 5.66
CA LYS A 33 -14.00 16.70 6.17
C LYS A 33 -12.64 16.11 6.52
N TYR A 34 -12.63 14.95 7.18
CA TYR A 34 -11.41 14.34 7.72
C TYR A 34 -10.90 13.17 6.87
N GLY A 35 -11.76 12.62 6.00
CA GLY A 35 -11.49 11.40 5.26
C GLY A 35 -11.69 10.13 6.09
N PRO A 36 -11.63 8.96 5.46
CA PRO A 36 -11.70 7.69 6.17
C PRO A 36 -10.50 7.53 7.09
N ASN A 37 -10.71 6.87 8.24
CA ASN A 37 -9.63 6.55 9.17
C ASN A 37 -8.77 5.39 8.64
N LYS A 38 -7.98 5.71 7.61
CA LYS A 38 -7.09 4.81 6.89
C LYS A 38 -5.77 5.52 6.61
N LEU A 39 -4.67 4.87 6.95
CA LEU A 39 -3.35 5.38 6.59
C LEU A 39 -3.18 5.32 5.07
N LYS A 40 -2.69 6.41 4.47
CA LYS A 40 -2.33 6.41 3.04
C LYS A 40 -1.26 5.35 2.80
N GLY A 41 -1.61 4.33 2.02
CA GLY A 41 -0.68 3.28 1.61
C GLY A 41 0.46 3.84 0.76
N LYS A 42 1.58 3.11 0.68
CA LYS A 42 2.65 3.44 -0.26
C LYS A 42 2.10 3.35 -1.70
N PRO A 43 2.49 4.28 -2.59
CA PRO A 43 2.08 4.19 -3.99
C PRO A 43 2.54 2.87 -4.59
N LYS A 44 1.67 2.21 -5.34
CA LYS A 44 2.01 0.97 -6.04
C LYS A 44 3.11 1.29 -7.06
N LYS A 45 4.21 0.52 -7.04
CA LYS A 45 5.21 0.61 -8.11
C LYS A 45 4.56 0.19 -9.44
N SER A 46 4.81 0.94 -10.51
CA SER A 46 4.37 0.52 -11.84
C SER A 46 5.16 -0.71 -12.32
N LEU A 47 4.58 -1.50 -13.23
CA LEU A 47 5.25 -2.67 -13.81
C LEU A 47 6.61 -2.30 -14.43
N ILE A 48 6.66 -1.17 -15.11
CA ILE A 48 7.88 -0.62 -15.72
C ILE A 48 8.90 -0.24 -14.65
N ALA A 49 8.46 0.41 -13.57
CA ALA A 49 9.36 0.75 -12.46
C ALA A 49 9.93 -0.49 -11.77
N MET A 50 9.14 -1.56 -11.64
CA MET A 50 9.62 -2.85 -11.10
C MET A 50 10.61 -3.51 -12.06
N PHE A 51 10.37 -3.46 -13.38
CA PHE A 51 11.30 -3.99 -14.38
C PHE A 51 12.66 -3.29 -14.32
N PHE A 52 12.69 -1.96 -14.30
CA PHE A 52 13.93 -1.19 -14.16
C PHE A 52 14.58 -1.35 -12.79
N ALA A 53 13.81 -1.63 -11.74
CA ALA A 53 14.38 -1.96 -10.43
C ALA A 53 15.17 -3.27 -10.51
N GLN A 54 14.67 -4.27 -11.24
CA GLN A 54 15.38 -5.53 -11.42
C GLN A 54 16.69 -5.35 -12.19
N MET A 55 16.73 -4.46 -13.17
CA MET A 55 17.97 -4.11 -13.90
C MET A 55 19.05 -3.44 -13.03
N LYS A 56 18.72 -2.96 -11.83
CA LYS A 56 19.69 -2.37 -10.89
C LYS A 56 20.39 -3.42 -10.02
N ASP A 57 20.06 -4.70 -10.17
CA ASP A 57 20.76 -5.77 -9.49
C ASP A 57 22.21 -5.89 -9.98
N MET A 58 23.16 -5.91 -9.05
CA MET A 58 24.59 -6.02 -9.33
C MET A 58 24.92 -7.24 -10.20
N LEU A 59 24.19 -8.35 -10.01
CA LEU A 59 24.38 -9.57 -10.79
C LEU A 59 23.92 -9.40 -12.26
N ILE A 60 22.88 -8.59 -12.52
CA ILE A 60 22.47 -8.28 -13.89
C ILE A 60 23.55 -7.46 -14.61
N TYR A 61 24.23 -6.54 -13.92
CA TYR A 61 25.34 -5.81 -14.55
C TYR A 61 26.50 -6.72 -14.93
N VAL A 62 26.80 -7.76 -14.12
CA VAL A 62 27.80 -8.77 -14.48
C VAL A 62 27.38 -9.53 -15.73
N LEU A 63 26.11 -9.96 -15.82
CA LEU A 63 25.59 -10.66 -16.99
C LEU A 63 25.56 -9.78 -18.25
N LEU A 64 25.18 -8.51 -18.13
CA LEU A 64 25.23 -7.55 -19.23
C LEU A 64 26.67 -7.29 -19.69
N GLY A 65 27.62 -7.22 -18.76
CA GLY A 65 29.05 -7.13 -19.07
C GLY A 65 29.55 -8.36 -19.83
N ALA A 66 29.18 -9.57 -19.38
CA ALA A 66 29.51 -10.81 -20.07
C ALA A 66 28.89 -10.85 -21.48
N ALA A 67 27.60 -10.52 -21.62
CA ALA A 67 26.92 -10.46 -22.92
C ALA A 67 27.61 -9.50 -23.90
N LEU A 68 28.08 -8.35 -23.41
CA LEU A 68 28.81 -7.36 -24.20
C LEU A 68 30.17 -7.89 -24.65
N ILE A 69 30.94 -8.53 -23.75
CA ILE A 69 32.24 -9.11 -24.09
C ILE A 69 32.08 -10.21 -25.15
N THR A 70 31.14 -11.14 -24.96
CA THR A 70 30.82 -12.21 -25.92
C THR A 70 30.40 -11.65 -27.29
N LEU A 71 29.67 -10.54 -27.29
CA LEU A 71 29.23 -9.89 -28.53
C LEU A 71 30.41 -9.31 -29.30
N LEU A 72 31.38 -8.71 -28.59
CA LEU A 72 32.60 -8.17 -29.18
C LEU A 72 33.52 -9.26 -29.73
N ILE A 73 33.49 -10.46 -29.15
CA ILE A 73 34.21 -11.64 -29.64
C ILE A 73 33.55 -12.22 -30.92
N GLY A 74 32.31 -11.83 -31.22
CA GLY A 74 31.56 -12.30 -32.40
C GLY A 74 30.72 -13.56 -32.15
N GLU A 75 30.58 -13.98 -30.89
CA GLU A 75 29.77 -15.14 -30.49
C GLU A 75 28.31 -14.72 -30.27
N TYR A 76 27.62 -14.37 -31.37
CA TYR A 76 26.26 -13.84 -31.32
C TYR A 76 25.26 -14.81 -30.65
N THR A 77 25.43 -16.12 -30.83
CA THR A 77 24.56 -17.13 -30.22
C THR A 77 24.58 -17.06 -28.69
N ASP A 78 25.76 -16.97 -28.10
CA ASP A 78 25.95 -16.98 -26.66
C ASP A 78 25.48 -15.66 -26.04
N SER A 79 25.76 -14.52 -26.68
CA SER A 79 25.21 -13.23 -26.29
C SER A 79 23.68 -13.23 -26.27
N ILE A 80 23.03 -13.81 -27.27
CA ILE A 80 21.56 -13.91 -27.33
C ILE A 80 21.03 -14.76 -26.16
N ILE A 81 21.67 -15.88 -25.86
CA ILE A 81 21.28 -16.74 -24.72
C ILE A 81 21.36 -15.95 -23.41
N ILE A 82 22.46 -15.23 -23.17
CA ILE A 82 22.63 -14.43 -21.94
C ILE A 82 21.54 -13.34 -21.84
N LEU A 83 21.27 -12.62 -22.93
CA LEU A 83 20.20 -11.60 -22.95
C LEU A 83 18.83 -12.20 -22.67
N LEU A 84 18.54 -13.39 -23.22
CA LEU A 84 17.30 -14.10 -22.98
C LEU A 84 17.17 -14.48 -21.50
N VAL A 85 18.22 -15.01 -20.87
CA VAL A 85 18.25 -15.33 -19.43
C VAL A 85 18.00 -14.08 -18.58
N VAL A 86 18.65 -12.95 -18.89
CA VAL A 86 18.43 -11.68 -18.19
C VAL A 86 16.97 -11.23 -18.30
N PHE A 87 16.40 -11.30 -19.50
CA PHE A 87 15.00 -10.92 -19.75
C PHE A 87 14.02 -11.83 -19.00
N LEU A 88 14.27 -13.14 -18.98
CA LEU A 88 13.46 -14.13 -18.28
C LEU A 88 13.50 -13.86 -16.76
N ASN A 89 14.70 -13.63 -16.21
CA ASN A 89 14.87 -13.29 -14.80
C ASN A 89 14.18 -11.97 -14.42
N ALA A 90 14.29 -10.94 -15.27
CA ALA A 90 13.62 -9.66 -15.05
C ALA A 90 12.08 -9.83 -15.01
N THR A 91 11.55 -10.60 -15.96
CA THR A 91 10.11 -10.88 -16.05
C THR A 91 9.61 -11.67 -14.84
N ILE A 92 10.32 -12.75 -14.47
CA ILE A 92 9.99 -13.55 -13.28
C ILE A 92 10.03 -12.67 -12.02
N GLY A 93 11.06 -11.83 -11.87
CA GLY A 93 11.19 -10.91 -10.74
C GLY A 93 10.01 -9.95 -10.62
N VAL A 94 9.60 -9.31 -11.71
CA VAL A 94 8.42 -8.42 -11.72
C VAL A 94 7.15 -9.16 -11.34
N VAL A 95 6.93 -10.37 -11.86
CA VAL A 95 5.75 -11.18 -11.52
C VAL A 95 5.76 -11.57 -10.04
N GLN A 96 6.92 -11.93 -9.49
CA GLN A 96 7.06 -12.26 -8.08
C GLN A 96 6.81 -11.05 -7.18
N GLU A 97 7.40 -9.88 -7.48
CA GLU A 97 7.20 -8.65 -6.70
C GLU A 97 5.73 -8.20 -6.75
N TYR A 98 5.10 -8.29 -7.93
CA TYR A 98 3.68 -7.97 -8.08
C TYR A 98 2.78 -8.90 -7.25
N LYS A 99 3.04 -10.21 -7.28
CA LYS A 99 2.28 -11.20 -6.48
C LYS A 99 2.47 -10.96 -4.98
N ALA A 100 3.70 -10.70 -4.53
CA ALA A 100 3.99 -10.39 -3.14
C ALA A 100 3.26 -9.12 -2.68
N GLY A 101 3.30 -8.06 -3.49
CA GLY A 101 2.57 -6.81 -3.22
C GLY A 101 1.06 -7.03 -3.08
N LYS A 102 0.46 -7.83 -3.98
CA LYS A 102 -0.96 -8.19 -3.90
C LYS A 102 -1.32 -8.98 -2.64
N ALA A 103 -0.45 -9.91 -2.20
CA ALA A 103 -0.69 -10.68 -0.99
C ALA A 103 -0.72 -9.78 0.26
N ILE A 104 0.22 -8.84 0.36
CA ILE A 104 0.24 -7.84 1.45
C ILE A 104 -1.01 -6.96 1.42
N GLU A 105 -1.44 -6.50 0.24
CA GLU A 105 -2.67 -5.71 0.10
C GLU A 105 -3.92 -6.51 0.52
N ALA A 106 -3.99 -7.80 0.17
CA ALA A 106 -5.09 -8.67 0.59
C ALA A 106 -5.10 -8.86 2.11
N LEU A 107 -3.94 -9.10 2.72
CA LEU A 107 -3.81 -9.18 4.17
C LEU A 107 -4.29 -7.90 4.84
N GLN A 108 -3.86 -6.73 4.37
CA GLN A 108 -4.30 -5.44 4.93
C GLN A 108 -5.82 -5.24 4.86
N LYS A 109 -6.49 -5.73 3.81
CA LYS A 109 -7.97 -5.66 3.69
C LYS A 109 -8.70 -6.61 4.64
N MET A 110 -8.06 -7.72 5.04
CA MET A 110 -8.65 -8.66 5.99
C MET A 110 -8.49 -8.21 7.44
N THR A 111 -7.50 -7.35 7.72
CA THR A 111 -7.22 -6.87 9.07
C THR A 111 -7.88 -5.54 9.40
N THR A 112 -8.84 -5.04 8.59
CA THR A 112 -9.56 -3.80 8.94
C THR A 112 -10.21 -4.00 10.31
N PRO A 113 -9.70 -3.33 11.37
CA PRO A 113 -10.15 -3.59 12.72
C PRO A 113 -11.62 -3.18 12.82
N LYS A 114 -12.43 -3.96 13.51
CA LYS A 114 -13.76 -3.52 13.89
C LYS A 114 -13.70 -2.73 15.18
N CYS A 115 -14.51 -1.69 15.29
CA CYS A 115 -14.63 -0.89 16.51
C CYS A 115 -16.10 -0.76 16.91
N LEU A 116 -16.30 -0.60 18.22
CA LEU A 116 -17.61 -0.29 18.79
C LEU A 116 -17.71 1.23 18.94
N VAL A 117 -18.75 1.80 18.35
CA VAL A 117 -19.04 3.22 18.44
C VAL A 117 -20.47 3.44 18.93
N ARG A 118 -20.73 4.59 19.55
CA ARG A 118 -22.09 5.00 19.88
C ARG A 118 -22.58 5.99 18.82
N ARG A 119 -23.70 5.66 18.17
CA ARG A 119 -24.39 6.53 17.19
C ARG A 119 -25.89 6.47 17.43
N ASN A 120 -26.57 7.62 17.49
CA ASN A 120 -28.00 7.73 17.82
C ASN A 120 -28.44 6.89 19.05
N GLY A 121 -27.66 6.94 20.13
CA GLY A 121 -27.90 6.26 21.40
C GLY A 121 -27.64 4.75 21.40
N LYS A 122 -27.25 4.17 20.26
CA LYS A 122 -26.99 2.73 20.11
C LYS A 122 -25.51 2.45 19.94
N VAL A 123 -25.04 1.38 20.58
CA VAL A 123 -23.69 0.85 20.35
C VAL A 123 -23.74 -0.06 19.13
N ILE A 124 -22.97 0.26 18.11
CA ILE A 124 -22.88 -0.50 16.86
C ILE A 124 -21.43 -0.87 16.56
N GLU A 125 -21.23 -2.02 15.92
CA GLU A 125 -19.92 -2.46 15.42
C GLU A 125 -19.76 -1.98 13.98
N ILE A 126 -18.68 -1.26 13.70
CA ILE A 126 -18.34 -0.75 12.35
C ILE A 126 -16.90 -1.10 11.99
N ASN A 127 -16.57 -0.98 10.71
CA ASN A 127 -15.17 -0.99 10.28
C ASN A 127 -14.47 0.28 10.78
N SER A 128 -13.22 0.17 11.23
CA SER A 128 -12.46 1.33 11.71
C SER A 128 -12.21 2.39 10.63
N GLU A 129 -12.35 2.05 9.34
CA GLU A 129 -12.27 3.01 8.23
C GLU A 129 -13.49 3.94 8.14
N GLU A 130 -14.62 3.52 8.72
CA GLU A 130 -15.92 4.22 8.71
C GLU A 130 -16.18 5.03 9.99
N LEU A 131 -15.15 5.24 10.82
CA LEU A 131 -15.23 5.95 12.10
C LEU A 131 -15.85 7.35 11.97
#